data_AF-A0A6G2DBI6-F1
#
_entry.id   AF-A0A6G2DBI6-F1
#
_cell.length_a   1.000
_cell.length_b   1.000
_cell.length_c   1.000
_cell.angle_alpha   90.00
_cell.angle_beta   90.00
_cell.angle_gamma   90.00
#
_symmetry.space_group_name_H-M   'P 1'
#
loop_
_entity.id
_entity.type
_entity.pdbx_description
1 polymer ?
#
loop_
_entity_poly.entity_id
_entity_poly.type
_entity_poly.pdbx_seq_one_letter_code
_entity_poly.pdbx_strand_id
1 'polypeptide(L)'
;RIEGAGTAIFSTLSQGDTLDVMGPQGNGFDLSDLDEQNQVLLVGGGIGVPPLLEVAKELHERGVKVVTVLGFANKDAVILKTELAQYGQVFVTTDDGSYGIKGNVSVVINDLDSQFDAVYSCGAPGMMKYINQTFDDHPRAYLSLESRMACGMGACYACVLKVPESETVSQRVCEDGPVFRTGTVVL
;
A
#
# COMPACT_ATOMS: atom_id res chain seq x y z
N ARG A 1 -2.75 -7.65 -12.20
CA ARG A 1 -3.70 -8.76 -11.97
C ARG A 1 -4.83 -8.63 -12.98
N ILE A 2 -5.28 -9.74 -13.57
CA ILE A 2 -6.51 -9.76 -14.37
C ILE A 2 -7.64 -10.21 -13.44
N GLU A 3 -8.66 -9.38 -13.31
CA GLU A 3 -9.83 -9.59 -12.48
C GLU A 3 -11.07 -8.94 -13.13
N GLY A 4 -12.01 -9.78 -13.57
CA GLY A 4 -13.20 -9.35 -14.29
C GLY A 4 -12.95 -8.98 -15.75
N ALA A 5 -14.01 -8.58 -16.44
CA ALA A 5 -13.99 -8.36 -17.89
C ALA A 5 -13.10 -7.18 -18.31
N GLY A 6 -13.14 -6.06 -17.56
CA GLY A 6 -12.42 -4.83 -17.94
C GLY A 6 -10.90 -5.01 -17.96
N THR A 7 -10.32 -5.55 -16.89
CA THR A 7 -8.87 -5.79 -16.83
C THR A 7 -8.42 -6.90 -17.79
N ALA A 8 -9.29 -7.86 -18.13
CA ALA A 8 -9.01 -8.85 -19.17
C ALA A 8 -8.87 -8.18 -20.54
N ILE A 9 -9.75 -7.23 -20.89
CA ILE A 9 -9.63 -6.43 -22.12
C ILE A 9 -8.33 -5.60 -22.09
N PHE A 10 -8.01 -4.95 -20.97
CA PHE A 10 -6.76 -4.17 -20.87
C PHE A 10 -5.52 -5.04 -21.04
N SER A 11 -5.55 -6.30 -20.58
CA SER A 11 -4.40 -7.20 -20.71
C SER A 11 -4.04 -7.61 -22.15
N THR A 12 -4.94 -7.38 -23.11
CA THR A 12 -4.70 -7.68 -24.53
C THR A 12 -4.21 -6.49 -25.34
N LEU A 13 -4.14 -5.29 -24.75
CA LEU A 13 -3.63 -4.10 -25.42
C LEU A 13 -2.13 -4.23 -25.70
N SER A 14 -1.71 -3.67 -26.83
CA SER A 14 -0.34 -3.76 -27.35
C SER A 14 0.28 -2.37 -27.51
N GLN A 15 1.59 -2.33 -27.74
CA GLN A 15 2.29 -1.09 -28.01
C GLN A 15 1.67 -0.37 -29.22
N GLY A 16 1.33 0.91 -29.04
CA GLY A 16 0.66 1.73 -30.04
C GLY A 16 -0.84 1.89 -29.83
N ASP A 17 -1.47 1.05 -29.00
CA ASP A 17 -2.86 1.23 -28.59
C ASP A 17 -3.02 2.45 -27.67
N THR A 18 -4.21 3.05 -27.68
CA THR A 18 -4.54 4.23 -26.88
C THR A 18 -5.48 3.87 -25.73
N LEU A 19 -5.28 4.50 -24.57
CA LEU A 19 -6.15 4.41 -23.40
C LEU A 19 -6.61 5.82 -23.01
N ASP A 20 -7.89 5.95 -22.68
CA ASP A 20 -8.40 7.15 -22.02
C ASP A 20 -8.07 7.08 -20.53
N VAL A 21 -7.45 8.14 -20.01
CA VAL A 21 -6.90 8.16 -18.65
C VAL A 21 -7.31 9.45 -17.95
N MET A 22 -7.83 9.30 -16.74
CA MET A 22 -8.13 10.40 -15.84
C MET A 22 -7.15 10.34 -14.66
N GLY A 23 -6.32 11.36 -14.47
CA GLY A 23 -5.40 11.42 -13.35
C GLY A 23 -4.33 12.50 -13.45
N PRO A 24 -3.48 12.64 -12.40
CA PRO A 24 -3.49 11.88 -11.14
C PRO A 24 -4.72 12.18 -10.25
N GLN A 25 -5.05 11.29 -9.29
CA GLN A 25 -6.20 11.42 -8.39
C GLN A 25 -5.83 11.03 -6.95
N GLY A 26 -6.53 11.64 -5.98
CA GLY A 26 -6.39 11.36 -4.56
C GLY A 26 -5.17 12.01 -3.89
N ASN A 27 -5.07 11.75 -2.58
CA ASN A 27 -3.98 12.14 -1.69
C ASN A 27 -3.05 10.94 -1.46
N GLY A 28 -1.76 11.15 -1.73
CA GLY A 28 -0.70 10.15 -1.59
C GLY A 28 -0.14 10.03 -0.17
N PHE A 29 0.95 9.29 -0.05
CA PHE A 29 1.68 9.17 1.21
C PHE A 29 2.37 10.49 1.58
N ASP A 30 2.24 10.90 2.84
CA ASP A 30 2.94 12.07 3.35
C ASP A 30 4.39 11.73 3.69
N LEU A 31 5.31 12.21 2.85
CA LEU A 31 6.76 12.03 2.98
C LEU A 31 7.45 13.29 3.53
N SER A 32 6.71 14.26 4.10
CA SER A 32 7.32 15.45 4.70
C SER A 32 8.21 15.08 5.88
N ASP A 33 9.27 15.87 6.11
CA ASP A 33 10.11 15.77 7.31
C ASP A 33 10.77 14.39 7.51
N LEU A 34 11.04 13.68 6.42
CA LEU A 34 11.81 12.44 6.39
C LEU A 34 13.13 12.66 5.65
N ASP A 35 14.24 12.33 6.31
CA ASP A 35 15.61 12.50 5.82
C ASP A 35 16.51 11.29 6.20
N GLU A 36 17.82 11.42 6.03
CA GLU A 36 18.78 10.35 6.30
C GLU A 36 18.84 9.84 7.75
N GLN A 37 18.26 10.58 8.70
CA GLN A 37 18.18 10.17 10.10
C GLN A 37 17.05 9.18 10.34
N ASN A 38 16.09 9.09 9.40
CA ASN A 38 14.90 8.27 9.56
C ASN A 38 15.03 6.87 8.95
N GLN A 39 14.25 5.95 9.49
CA GLN A 39 14.03 4.61 8.98
C GLN A 39 12.54 4.35 8.77
N VAL A 40 12.17 3.95 7.56
CA VAL A 40 10.76 3.77 7.16
C VAL A 40 10.47 2.33 6.81
N LEU A 41 9.33 1.84 7.27
CA LEU A 41 8.79 0.53 6.93
C LEU A 41 7.76 0.64 5.81
N LEU A 42 8.00 -0.05 4.70
CA LEU A 42 7.03 -0.27 3.64
C LEU A 42 6.43 -1.67 3.76
N VAL A 43 5.10 -1.79 3.78
CA VAL A 43 4.41 -3.09 3.85
C VAL A 43 3.46 -3.28 2.67
N GLY A 44 3.86 -4.13 1.73
CA GLY A 44 3.12 -4.38 0.49
C GLY A 44 2.52 -5.78 0.43
N GLY A 45 1.31 -5.90 -0.11
CA GLY A 45 0.62 -7.18 -0.26
C GLY A 45 0.01 -7.36 -1.64
N GLY A 46 0.45 -8.38 -2.39
CA GLY A 46 -0.09 -8.70 -3.72
C GLY A 46 -0.08 -7.50 -4.68
N ILE A 47 -1.27 -7.07 -5.12
CA ILE A 47 -1.42 -5.93 -6.04
C ILE A 47 -1.26 -4.56 -5.39
N GLY A 48 -1.10 -4.49 -4.07
CA GLY A 48 -0.78 -3.24 -3.35
C GLY A 48 0.71 -2.90 -3.34
N VAL A 49 1.57 -3.78 -3.83
CA VAL A 49 3.03 -3.53 -3.91
C VAL A 49 3.42 -2.40 -4.89
N PRO A 50 2.84 -2.29 -6.10
CA PRO A 50 3.23 -1.28 -7.09
C PRO A 50 3.31 0.18 -6.60
N PRO A 51 2.32 0.76 -5.89
CA PRO A 51 2.43 2.15 -5.43
C PRO A 51 3.59 2.38 -4.45
N LEU A 52 4.00 1.36 -3.70
CA LEU A 52 5.10 1.48 -2.73
C LEU A 52 6.47 1.58 -3.39
N LEU A 53 6.61 1.16 -4.66
CA LEU A 53 7.87 1.32 -5.39
C LEU A 53 8.23 2.79 -5.59
N GLU A 54 7.26 3.64 -5.90
CA GLU A 54 7.51 5.07 -6.05
C GLU A 54 7.83 5.74 -4.71
N VAL A 55 7.12 5.35 -3.65
CA VAL A 55 7.44 5.78 -2.28
C VAL A 55 8.87 5.40 -1.89
N ALA A 56 9.31 4.17 -2.21
CA ALA A 56 10.67 3.72 -1.92
C ALA A 56 11.73 4.57 -2.64
N LYS A 57 11.49 4.96 -3.90
CA LYS A 57 12.38 5.84 -4.65
C LYS A 57 12.49 7.22 -4.01
N GLU A 58 11.36 7.87 -3.74
CA GLU A 58 11.35 9.21 -3.17
C GLU A 58 12.02 9.27 -1.79
N LEU A 59 11.82 8.24 -0.97
CA LEU A 59 12.50 8.10 0.32
C LEU A 59 14.01 7.87 0.14
N HIS A 60 14.40 7.01 -0.80
CA HIS A 60 15.81 6.74 -1.07
C HIS A 60 16.56 7.97 -1.59
N GLU A 61 15.94 8.78 -2.45
CA GLU A 61 16.51 10.05 -2.93
C GLU A 61 16.76 11.04 -1.79
N ARG A 62 16.00 10.95 -0.70
CA ARG A 62 16.17 11.74 0.53
C ARG A 62 17.17 11.13 1.52
N GLY A 63 17.78 9.99 1.19
CA GLY A 63 18.71 9.27 2.06
C GLY A 63 18.06 8.46 3.17
N VAL A 64 16.73 8.38 3.22
CA VAL A 64 15.97 7.64 4.24
C VAL A 64 16.29 6.14 4.14
N LYS A 65 16.45 5.48 5.30
CA LYS A 65 16.66 4.03 5.34
C LYS A 65 15.33 3.31 5.12
N VAL A 66 15.20 2.59 4.02
CA VAL A 66 13.96 1.86 3.70
C VAL A 66 14.09 0.38 4.07
N VAL A 67 13.11 -0.12 4.82
CA VAL A 67 12.87 -1.55 5.04
C VAL A 67 11.53 -1.90 4.42
N THR A 68 11.50 -2.90 3.56
CA THR A 68 10.29 -3.32 2.86
C THR A 68 9.93 -4.76 3.21
N VAL A 69 8.67 -5.01 3.54
CA VAL A 69 8.11 -6.35 3.77
C VAL A 69 6.99 -6.59 2.75
N LEU A 70 7.16 -7.61 1.91
CA LEU A 70 6.22 -7.96 0.84
C LEU A 70 5.56 -9.30 1.10
N GLY A 71 4.24 -9.37 1.03
CA GLY A 71 3.46 -10.61 1.18
C GLY A 71 2.77 -11.02 -0.12
N PHE A 72 2.89 -12.29 -0.48
CA PHE A 72 2.24 -12.87 -1.66
C PHE A 72 1.62 -14.24 -1.37
N ALA A 73 0.66 -14.66 -2.18
CA ALA A 73 0.04 -15.98 -2.02
C ALA A 73 1.03 -17.14 -2.31
N ASN A 74 1.88 -16.96 -3.31
CA ASN A 74 2.88 -17.92 -3.76
C ASN A 74 3.97 -17.23 -4.59
N LYS A 75 4.98 -18.00 -5.01
CA LYS A 75 6.14 -17.55 -5.79
C LYS A 75 5.77 -16.87 -7.10
N ASP A 76 4.78 -17.37 -7.82
CA ASP A 76 4.41 -16.86 -9.14
C ASP A 76 3.72 -15.48 -9.04
N ALA A 77 3.17 -15.15 -7.87
CA ALA A 77 2.59 -13.85 -7.59
C ALA A 77 3.63 -12.80 -7.14
N VAL A 78 4.89 -13.19 -6.88
CA VAL A 78 5.93 -12.27 -6.41
C VAL A 78 6.29 -11.30 -7.54
N ILE A 79 6.14 -10.01 -7.25
CA ILE A 79 6.47 -8.91 -8.17
C ILE A 79 7.31 -7.84 -7.46
N LEU A 80 8.07 -7.07 -8.25
CA LEU A 80 8.79 -5.86 -7.83
C LEU A 80 9.84 -6.02 -6.72
N LYS A 81 10.17 -7.26 -6.31
CA LYS A 81 11.21 -7.53 -5.31
C LYS A 81 12.57 -6.98 -5.72
N THR A 82 12.94 -7.12 -6.99
CA THR A 82 14.27 -6.73 -7.49
C THR A 82 14.38 -5.21 -7.60
N GLU A 83 13.29 -4.57 -8.00
CA GLU A 83 13.13 -3.13 -8.14
C GLU A 83 13.17 -2.47 -6.75
N LEU A 84 12.41 -2.98 -5.78
CA LEU A 84 12.42 -2.48 -4.40
C LEU A 84 13.77 -2.70 -3.69
N ALA A 85 14.49 -3.79 -4.02
CA ALA A 85 15.78 -4.08 -3.42
C ALA A 85 16.89 -3.09 -3.79
N GLN A 86 16.65 -2.19 -4.76
CA GLN A 86 17.56 -1.09 -5.09
C GLN A 86 17.51 0.03 -4.05
N TYR A 87 16.41 0.14 -3.30
CA TYR A 87 16.12 1.27 -2.42
C TYR A 87 16.27 0.93 -0.93
N GLY A 88 16.40 -0.34 -0.58
CA GLY A 88 16.51 -0.77 0.80
C GLY A 88 16.47 -2.28 1.00
N GLN A 89 16.39 -2.69 2.27
CA GLN A 89 16.26 -4.10 2.62
C GLN A 89 14.86 -4.59 2.26
N VAL A 90 14.75 -5.76 1.62
CA VAL A 90 13.47 -6.36 1.23
C VAL A 90 13.33 -7.76 1.82
N PHE A 91 12.26 -7.96 2.59
CA PHE A 91 11.78 -9.26 3.02
C PHE A 91 10.59 -9.66 2.16
N VAL A 92 10.55 -10.93 1.76
CA VAL A 92 9.41 -11.49 1.02
C VAL A 92 8.85 -12.67 1.77
N THR A 93 7.54 -12.66 1.95
CA THR A 93 6.78 -13.78 2.51
C THR A 93 5.86 -14.38 1.45
N THR A 94 5.67 -15.71 1.53
CA THR A 94 4.64 -16.41 0.75
C THR A 94 3.80 -17.29 1.65
N ASP A 95 2.47 -17.25 1.48
CA ASP A 95 1.53 -18.01 2.32
C ASP A 95 1.85 -19.52 2.32
N ASP A 96 2.19 -20.07 1.16
CA ASP A 96 2.56 -21.48 0.99
C ASP A 96 4.04 -21.80 1.27
N GLY A 97 4.89 -20.78 1.41
CA GLY A 97 6.33 -20.92 1.59
C GLY A 97 7.10 -21.27 0.30
N SER A 98 6.48 -21.11 -0.86
CA SER A 98 7.11 -21.38 -2.16
C SER A 98 8.25 -20.41 -2.50
N TYR A 99 8.33 -19.26 -1.83
CA TYR A 99 9.43 -18.30 -1.96
C TYR A 99 9.62 -17.44 -0.70
N GLY A 100 10.89 -17.22 -0.31
CA GLY A 100 11.21 -16.40 0.86
C GLY A 100 10.76 -17.05 2.17
N ILE A 101 10.15 -16.26 3.04
CA ILE A 101 9.71 -16.67 4.38
C ILE A 101 8.28 -17.23 4.27
N LYS A 102 8.04 -18.41 4.83
CA LYS A 102 6.69 -18.98 4.85
C LYS A 102 5.78 -18.20 5.81
N GLY A 103 4.61 -17.81 5.32
CA GLY A 103 3.59 -17.08 6.06
C GLY A 103 3.26 -15.73 5.43
N ASN A 104 2.55 -14.90 6.19
CA ASN A 104 2.21 -13.54 5.79
C ASN A 104 3.17 -12.50 6.40
N VAL A 105 3.02 -11.23 6.03
CA VAL A 105 3.90 -10.14 6.44
C VAL A 105 4.06 -9.99 7.95
N SER A 106 3.07 -10.42 8.75
CA SER A 106 3.14 -10.32 10.21
C SER A 106 4.27 -11.15 10.81
N VAL A 107 4.63 -12.28 10.17
CA VAL A 107 5.75 -13.12 10.61
C VAL A 107 7.05 -12.33 10.64
N VAL A 108 7.29 -11.49 9.64
CA VAL A 108 8.48 -10.65 9.57
C VAL A 108 8.34 -9.45 10.52
N ILE A 109 7.19 -8.78 10.48
CA ILE A 109 6.98 -7.55 11.26
C ILE A 109 7.10 -7.80 12.77
N ASN A 110 6.59 -8.93 13.26
CA ASN A 110 6.67 -9.28 14.68
C ASN A 110 8.12 -9.60 15.13
N ASP A 111 9.00 -9.95 14.21
CA ASP A 111 10.41 -10.27 14.48
C ASP A 111 11.34 -9.06 14.28
N LEU A 112 10.84 -7.95 13.72
CA LEU A 112 11.62 -6.73 13.53
C LEU A 112 11.72 -5.94 14.84
N ASP A 113 12.89 -6.01 15.48
CA ASP A 113 13.22 -5.28 16.71
C ASP A 113 13.62 -3.81 16.45
N SER A 114 13.05 -3.19 15.40
CA SER A 114 13.40 -1.83 14.97
C SER A 114 12.21 -0.88 15.14
N GLN A 115 12.47 0.28 15.75
CA GLN A 115 11.53 1.39 15.71
C GLN A 115 11.64 2.06 14.34
N PHE A 116 10.49 2.29 13.71
CA PHE A 116 10.38 2.99 12.42
C PHE A 116 9.82 4.39 12.67
N ASP A 117 10.31 5.39 11.94
CA ASP A 117 9.80 6.75 12.00
C ASP A 117 8.50 6.92 11.20
N ALA A 118 8.30 6.06 10.19
CA ALA A 118 7.08 5.98 9.41
C ALA A 118 6.76 4.55 8.98
N VAL A 119 5.46 4.27 8.81
CA VAL A 119 4.96 3.02 8.24
C VAL A 119 4.01 3.34 7.09
N TYR A 120 4.30 2.82 5.90
CA TYR A 120 3.45 2.99 4.72
C TYR A 120 3.02 1.62 4.20
N SER A 121 1.73 1.42 4.02
CA SER A 121 1.21 0.10 3.65
C SER A 121 0.14 0.15 2.57
N CYS A 122 0.10 -0.90 1.76
CA CYS A 122 -0.94 -1.10 0.75
C CYS A 122 -1.07 -2.59 0.42
N GLY A 123 -2.30 -3.11 0.47
CA GLY A 123 -2.57 -4.50 0.09
C GLY A 123 -3.92 -5.00 0.57
N ALA A 124 -4.04 -6.32 0.71
CA ALA A 124 -5.31 -6.99 0.99
C ALA A 124 -5.96 -6.52 2.32
N PRO A 125 -7.30 -6.54 2.44
CA PRO A 125 -8.01 -6.07 3.64
C PRO A 125 -7.53 -6.68 4.95
N GLY A 126 -7.23 -7.98 4.97
CA GLY A 126 -6.70 -8.66 6.16
C GLY A 126 -5.32 -8.13 6.59
N MET A 127 -4.47 -7.77 5.63
CA MET A 127 -3.17 -7.14 5.89
C MET A 127 -3.37 -5.71 6.40
N MET A 128 -4.23 -4.92 5.76
CA MET A 128 -4.51 -3.55 6.20
C MET A 128 -5.08 -3.51 7.62
N LYS A 129 -5.97 -4.44 7.96
CA LYS A 129 -6.50 -4.58 9.32
C LYS A 129 -5.40 -4.89 10.35
N TYR A 130 -4.49 -5.80 10.02
CA TYR A 130 -3.34 -6.10 10.89
C TYR A 130 -2.47 -4.86 11.09
N ILE A 131 -2.06 -4.17 10.02
CA ILE A 131 -1.22 -2.96 10.12
C ILE A 131 -1.93 -1.86 10.90
N ASN A 132 -3.23 -1.65 10.66
CA ASN A 132 -4.02 -0.67 11.42
C ASN A 132 -4.03 -0.97 12.92
N GLN A 133 -4.11 -2.23 13.32
CA GLN A 133 -4.10 -2.63 14.73
C GLN A 133 -2.70 -2.58 15.34
N THR A 134 -1.69 -3.02 14.59
CA THR A 134 -0.29 -3.07 15.06
C THR A 134 0.32 -1.69 15.23
N PHE A 135 -0.08 -0.72 14.39
CA PHE A 135 0.47 0.64 14.37
C PHE A 135 -0.60 1.70 14.64
N ASP A 136 -1.65 1.38 15.41
CA ASP A 136 -2.75 2.30 15.73
C ASP A 136 -2.24 3.56 16.45
N ASP A 137 -1.38 3.38 17.44
CA ASP A 137 -0.77 4.47 18.22
C ASP A 137 0.41 5.16 17.50
N HIS A 138 0.79 4.68 16.31
CA HIS A 138 1.95 5.22 15.61
C HIS A 138 1.63 6.60 15.01
N PRO A 139 2.47 7.63 15.23
CA PRO A 139 2.18 9.00 14.78
C PRO A 139 2.14 9.15 13.26
N ARG A 140 2.89 8.30 12.55
CA ARG A 140 3.12 8.38 11.10
C ARG A 140 2.94 7.00 10.43
N ALA A 141 1.80 6.35 10.66
CA ALA A 141 1.45 5.09 10.00
C ALA A 141 0.25 5.29 9.07
N TYR A 142 0.38 4.83 7.83
CA TYR A 142 -0.62 5.07 6.78
C TYR A 142 -0.97 3.81 5.99
N LEU A 143 -2.21 3.80 5.53
CA LEU A 143 -2.84 2.73 4.77
C LEU A 143 -3.36 3.31 3.45
N SER A 144 -2.89 2.80 2.31
CA SER A 144 -3.50 3.07 1.01
C SER A 144 -4.61 2.07 0.76
N LEU A 145 -5.86 2.53 0.85
CA LEU A 145 -7.06 1.70 0.80
C LEU A 145 -7.68 1.63 -0.59
N GLU A 146 -8.32 0.51 -0.88
CA GLU A 146 -9.09 0.29 -2.11
C GLU A 146 -10.60 0.31 -1.82
N SER A 147 -11.40 0.72 -2.79
CA SER A 147 -12.86 0.64 -2.71
C SER A 147 -13.47 0.58 -4.12
N ARG A 148 -14.74 0.20 -4.21
CA ARG A 148 -15.48 0.30 -5.46
C ARG A 148 -15.73 1.78 -5.77
N MET A 149 -15.34 2.21 -6.96
CA MET A 149 -15.42 3.61 -7.40
C MET A 149 -16.28 3.72 -8.66
N ALA A 150 -16.91 4.88 -8.83
CA ALA A 150 -17.64 5.24 -10.06
C ALA A 150 -17.06 6.54 -10.66
N CYS A 151 -17.18 7.68 -9.98
CA CYS A 151 -16.71 8.96 -10.54
C CYS A 151 -15.20 9.20 -10.44
N GLY A 152 -14.49 8.60 -9.47
CA GLY A 152 -13.05 8.85 -9.22
C GLY A 152 -12.69 10.25 -8.67
N MET A 153 -13.66 11.19 -8.65
CA MET A 153 -13.47 12.58 -8.24
C MET A 153 -14.39 13.02 -7.06
N GLY A 154 -14.81 12.05 -6.24
CA GLY A 154 -15.61 12.19 -5.02
C GLY A 154 -17.01 12.83 -5.10
N ALA A 155 -17.52 13.12 -6.30
CA ALA A 155 -18.88 13.61 -6.51
C ALA A 155 -19.99 12.58 -6.18
N CYS A 156 -19.75 11.28 -6.42
CA CYS A 156 -20.82 10.26 -6.36
C CYS A 156 -21.01 9.58 -5.00
N TYR A 157 -20.07 9.74 -4.06
CA TYR A 157 -20.09 9.07 -2.75
C TYR A 157 -20.14 7.52 -2.79
N ALA A 158 -19.77 6.87 -3.90
CA ALA A 158 -19.75 5.40 -3.98
C ALA A 158 -18.64 4.76 -3.12
N CYS A 159 -17.51 5.44 -2.97
CA CYS A 159 -16.31 4.92 -2.30
C CYS A 159 -16.16 5.44 -0.87
N VAL A 160 -17.25 5.45 -0.09
CA VAL A 160 -17.24 5.98 1.28
C VAL A 160 -16.65 5.00 2.29
N LEU A 161 -15.90 5.56 3.25
CA LEU A 161 -15.40 4.92 4.46
C LEU A 161 -15.99 5.64 5.67
N LYS A 162 -16.31 4.88 6.73
CA LYS A 162 -16.80 5.44 7.98
C LYS A 162 -15.64 5.97 8.81
N VAL A 163 -15.85 7.10 9.48
CA VAL A 163 -14.93 7.62 10.51
C VAL A 163 -15.34 7.05 11.87
N PRO A 164 -14.40 6.58 12.70
CA PRO A 164 -14.70 6.10 14.05
C PRO A 164 -15.45 7.16 14.88
N GLU A 165 -16.37 6.69 15.72
CA GLU A 165 -17.16 7.54 16.63
C GLU A 165 -18.01 8.63 15.94
N SER A 166 -18.18 8.56 14.62
CA SER A 166 -19.03 9.47 13.85
C SER A 166 -20.13 8.72 13.11
N GLU A 167 -21.37 9.16 13.32
CA GLU A 167 -22.55 8.65 12.59
C GLU A 167 -22.80 9.40 11.27
N THR A 168 -22.20 10.58 11.10
CA THR A 168 -22.53 11.50 10.00
C THR A 168 -21.33 11.84 9.11
N VAL A 169 -20.11 11.68 9.60
CA VAL A 169 -18.90 11.95 8.82
C VAL A 169 -18.48 10.68 8.08
N SER A 170 -18.24 10.83 6.78
CA SER A 170 -17.67 9.79 5.92
C SER A 170 -16.58 10.40 5.08
N GLN A 171 -15.55 9.62 4.82
CA GLN A 171 -14.46 9.98 3.91
C GLN A 171 -14.59 9.17 2.62
N ARG A 172 -14.09 9.68 1.50
CA ARG A 172 -14.18 9.08 0.18
C ARG A 172 -12.79 8.65 -0.26
N VAL A 173 -12.62 7.37 -0.58
CA VAL A 173 -11.31 6.84 -0.98
C VAL A 173 -10.69 7.58 -2.17
N CYS A 174 -11.48 8.02 -3.15
CA CYS A 174 -10.94 8.70 -4.34
C CYS A 174 -10.60 10.19 -4.18
N GLU A 175 -11.10 10.87 -3.14
CA GLU A 175 -10.91 12.32 -2.96
C GLU A 175 -10.24 12.65 -1.63
N ASP A 176 -10.69 12.04 -0.55
CA ASP A 176 -10.12 12.21 0.78
C ASP A 176 -8.93 11.26 0.99
N GLY A 177 -8.97 10.08 0.37
CA GLY A 177 -7.87 9.10 0.31
C GLY A 177 -7.10 9.15 -1.02
N PRO A 178 -6.49 8.03 -1.48
CA PRO A 178 -6.64 6.67 -0.96
C PRO A 178 -5.83 6.39 0.30
N VAL A 179 -4.89 7.27 0.65
CA VAL A 179 -4.03 7.11 1.82
C VAL A 179 -4.67 7.72 3.06
N PHE A 180 -4.85 6.92 4.10
CA PHE A 180 -5.39 7.33 5.40
C PHE A 180 -4.43 6.96 6.52
N ARG A 181 -4.41 7.75 7.60
CA ARG A 181 -3.66 7.40 8.81
C ARG A 181 -4.34 6.23 9.53
N THR A 182 -3.56 5.37 10.17
CA THR A 182 -4.10 4.32 11.06
C THR A 182 -5.05 4.93 12.10
N GLY A 183 -6.09 4.18 12.44
CA GLY A 183 -7.11 4.59 13.42
C GLY A 183 -8.10 5.66 12.94
N THR A 184 -7.96 6.23 11.74
CA THR A 184 -8.84 7.33 11.28
C THR A 184 -10.08 6.87 10.49
N VAL A 185 -10.11 5.62 10.04
CA VAL A 185 -11.21 5.03 9.26
C VAL A 185 -11.51 3.61 9.74
N VAL A 186 -12.75 3.17 9.57
CA VAL A 186 -13.17 1.79 9.90
C VAL A 186 -12.85 0.85 8.72
N LEU A 187 -12.11 -0.22 9.01
CA LEU A 187 -11.72 -1.29 8.07
C LEU A 187 -12.57 -2.55 8.19
#